data_AF-A0A4Q4XZR2-F1
#
_entry.id   AF-A0A4Q4XZR2-F1
#
_cell.length_a   1.000
_cell.length_b   1.000
_cell.length_c   1.000
_cell.angle_alpha   90.00
_cell.angle_beta   90.00
_cell.angle_gamma   90.00
#
_symmetry.space_group_name_H-M   'P 1'
#
loop_
_entity.id
_entity.type
_entity.pdbx_description
1 polymer ?
#
loop_
_entity_poly.entity_id
_entity_poly.type
_entity_poly.pdbx_seq_one_letter_code
_entity_poly.pdbx_strand_id
1 'polypeptide(L)'
;MIGNTFSEYIFIRVCIFLLQYATPICLSYVAALVAILGPSALFHPISKFLLGYSLTDLLYAVFIYIPYNRRLKEETNHPPPLSRAERKAFIQRCLAHMPDTEQYLRMWFLGAVTSEIRRENLRDFLLWAFFDRRPDLESEEDDAELDEYVALVEHSLGRKIEPGRGRAEGLRLTLDEVQTRYRSVIWYLIIGVVDALTHCKLSLSGFEYHAQPRSRTLSVIPFRLQNLIASRRSASPDLSYWYRPHTAKGKLPVVFLHGIGVGLWAYVQFLSGLNERARGDEQIGIIAVEYLPVSSRLTGAPLRKADFLKQVTAILASHGWDNFVLASHSYGSALATHMLQSETLGPRIESAVLIDPVTILLHLPNVAYNFTRRKPRRANEWLLWYFASMDPGVAHCLARHFFWKENIVWKEDLVNATREPAGRNELVAGSSTAERKRRVAVVLAEYDLIVDTLSVAQYLAGDDEWRLTSTTFEHISPGKRTSHRSPSGGYLTEDGIELLWFPGLDHAQVFDVKESRQRLCNVLQRYCDK
;
A
#
# COMPACT_ATOMS: atom_id res chain seq x y z
N MET A 1 -6.41 -14.31 4.11
CA MET A 1 -6.06 -13.75 5.43
C MET A 1 -6.74 -14.54 6.54
N ILE A 2 -6.15 -14.53 7.74
CA ILE A 2 -6.76 -15.21 8.90
C ILE A 2 -7.92 -14.38 9.46
N GLY A 3 -8.93 -15.04 10.00
CA GLY A 3 -10.05 -14.41 10.69
C GLY A 3 -9.68 -13.90 12.09
N ASN A 4 -10.68 -13.77 12.96
CA ASN A 4 -10.56 -13.17 14.29
C ASN A 4 -10.90 -14.13 15.44
N THR A 5 -10.90 -15.44 15.19
CA THR A 5 -11.20 -16.44 16.22
C THR A 5 -10.04 -16.61 17.21
N PHE A 6 -10.34 -17.13 18.41
CA PHE A 6 -9.31 -17.40 19.42
C PHE A 6 -8.28 -18.44 18.95
N SER A 7 -8.70 -19.46 18.20
CA SER A 7 -7.79 -20.46 17.64
C SER A 7 -6.83 -19.84 16.62
N GLU A 8 -7.31 -18.96 15.74
CA GLU A 8 -6.48 -18.21 14.81
C GLU A 8 -5.51 -17.27 15.53
N TYR A 9 -5.94 -16.66 16.64
CA TYR A 9 -5.07 -15.84 17.48
C TYR A 9 -3.93 -16.67 18.09
N ILE A 10 -4.21 -17.84 18.65
CA ILE A 10 -3.16 -18.73 19.19
C ILE A 10 -2.24 -19.19 18.06
N PHE A 11 -2.80 -19.61 16.93
CA PHE A 11 -2.05 -20.04 15.76
C PHE A 11 -1.06 -18.98 15.29
N ILE A 12 -1.52 -17.74 15.05
CA ILE A 12 -0.64 -16.69 14.53
C ILE A 12 0.44 -16.30 15.54
N ARG A 13 0.13 -16.31 16.84
CA ARG A 13 1.11 -16.02 17.90
C ARG A 13 2.18 -17.11 17.99
N VAL A 14 1.81 -18.38 17.84
CA VAL A 14 2.76 -19.49 17.78
C VAL A 14 3.63 -19.38 16.53
N CYS A 15 3.06 -19.13 15.35
CA CYS A 15 3.83 -18.94 14.12
C CYS A 15 4.86 -17.79 14.25
N ILE A 16 4.44 -16.64 14.78
CA ILE A 16 5.32 -15.49 15.02
C ILE A 16 6.46 -15.87 15.97
N PHE A 17 6.14 -16.55 17.08
CA PHE A 17 7.14 -16.98 18.06
C PHE A 17 8.17 -17.93 17.42
N LEU A 18 7.72 -18.94 16.68
CA LEU A 18 8.59 -19.91 16.02
C LEU A 18 9.51 -19.25 14.98
N LEU A 19 8.99 -18.31 14.18
CA LEU A 19 9.78 -17.61 13.16
C LEU A 19 10.80 -16.63 13.78
N GLN A 20 10.37 -15.87 14.80
CA GLN A 20 11.19 -14.84 15.42
C GLN A 20 12.31 -15.45 16.28
N TYR A 21 12.03 -16.56 16.95
CA TYR A 21 12.95 -17.20 17.91
C TYR A 21 13.51 -18.53 17.40
N ALA A 22 13.48 -18.78 16.09
CA ALA A 22 13.97 -20.02 15.48
C ALA A 22 15.36 -20.42 15.99
N THR A 23 16.34 -19.51 15.93
CA THR A 23 17.72 -19.78 16.36
C THR A 23 17.84 -20.05 17.87
N PRO A 24 17.30 -19.23 18.78
CA PRO A 24 17.22 -19.57 20.21
C PRO A 24 16.56 -20.92 20.50
N ILE A 25 15.48 -21.27 19.79
CA ILE A 25 14.79 -22.57 19.95
C ILE A 25 15.71 -23.72 19.52
N CYS A 26 16.37 -23.61 18.37
CA CYS A 26 17.33 -24.61 17.89
C CYS A 26 18.46 -24.83 18.90
N LEU A 27 19.05 -23.76 19.44
CA LEU A 27 20.14 -23.84 20.42
C LEU A 27 19.66 -24.43 21.76
N SER A 28 18.47 -24.05 22.22
CA SER A 28 17.88 -24.59 23.45
C SER A 28 17.59 -26.09 23.33
N TYR A 29 17.13 -26.54 22.15
CA TYR A 29 16.91 -27.95 21.89
C TYR A 29 18.22 -28.75 21.89
N VAL A 30 19.28 -28.24 21.26
CA VAL A 30 20.61 -28.88 21.31
C VAL A 30 21.15 -28.93 22.74
N ALA A 31 21.00 -27.85 23.51
CA ALA A 31 21.41 -27.82 24.92
C ALA A 31 20.65 -28.87 25.76
N ALA A 32 19.34 -29.01 25.55
CA ALA A 32 18.53 -30.02 26.22
C ALA A 32 18.97 -31.44 25.85
N LEU A 33 19.27 -31.71 24.57
CA LEU A 33 19.80 -33.01 24.14
C LEU A 33 21.14 -33.33 24.80
N VAL A 34 22.05 -32.36 24.89
CA VAL A 34 23.34 -32.54 25.57
C VAL A 34 23.17 -32.77 27.07
N ALA A 35 22.21 -32.10 27.70
CA ALA A 35 21.91 -32.31 29.12
C ALA A 35 21.36 -33.73 29.40
N ILE A 36 20.58 -34.31 28.48
CA ILE A 36 19.95 -35.62 28.66
C ILE A 36 20.88 -36.78 28.25
N LEU A 37 21.57 -36.64 27.12
CA LEU A 37 22.32 -37.71 26.46
C LEU A 37 23.85 -37.55 26.61
N GLY A 38 24.31 -36.46 27.24
CA GLY A 38 25.70 -36.12 27.40
C GLY A 38 26.34 -35.45 26.16
N PRO A 39 27.65 -35.15 26.23
CA PRO A 39 28.36 -34.41 25.18
C PRO A 39 28.34 -35.06 23.80
N SER A 40 28.17 -36.38 23.72
CA SER A 40 28.08 -37.13 22.45
C SER A 40 26.89 -36.68 21.59
N ALA A 41 25.84 -36.11 22.20
CA ALA A 41 24.68 -35.60 21.47
C ALA A 41 25.00 -34.42 20.54
N LEU A 42 26.12 -33.71 20.73
CA LEU A 42 26.58 -32.68 19.79
C LEU A 42 26.88 -33.27 18.40
N PHE A 43 27.27 -34.55 18.35
CA PHE A 43 27.61 -35.22 17.10
C PHE A 43 26.40 -35.89 16.42
N HIS A 44 25.24 -35.90 17.08
CA HIS A 44 24.00 -36.42 16.52
C HIS A 44 23.61 -35.64 15.25
N PRO A 45 23.09 -36.30 14.18
CA PRO A 45 22.73 -35.62 12.93
C PRO A 45 21.80 -34.42 13.11
N ILE A 46 20.82 -34.53 14.01
CA ILE A 46 19.90 -33.43 14.34
C ILE A 46 20.64 -32.24 14.95
N SER A 47 21.53 -32.47 15.92
CA SER A 47 22.31 -31.39 16.54
C SER A 47 23.20 -30.69 15.53
N LYS A 48 23.87 -31.44 14.64
CA LYS A 48 24.67 -30.87 13.55
C LYS A 48 23.83 -30.00 12.62
N PHE A 49 22.63 -30.45 12.25
CA PHE A 49 21.71 -29.67 11.42
C PHE A 49 21.27 -28.36 12.12
N LEU A 50 20.84 -28.44 13.39
CA LEU A 50 20.37 -27.27 14.15
C LEU A 50 21.50 -26.26 14.41
N LEU A 51 22.71 -26.74 14.70
CA LEU A 51 23.89 -25.89 14.83
C LEU A 51 24.29 -25.24 13.50
N GLY A 52 24.25 -26.00 12.40
CA GLY A 52 24.51 -25.48 11.05
C GLY A 52 23.50 -24.40 10.64
N TYR A 53 22.21 -24.62 10.91
CA TYR A 53 21.18 -23.60 10.73
C TYR A 53 21.47 -22.35 11.58
N SER A 54 21.77 -22.52 12.87
CA SER A 54 22.04 -21.42 13.79
C SER A 54 23.26 -20.60 13.36
N LEU A 55 24.31 -21.26 12.87
CA LEU A 55 25.49 -20.60 12.29
C LEU A 55 25.12 -19.84 11.01
N THR A 56 24.32 -20.42 10.13
CA THR A 56 23.86 -19.76 8.90
C THR A 56 23.04 -18.51 9.22
N ASP A 57 22.13 -18.60 10.17
CA ASP A 57 21.30 -17.48 10.62
C ASP A 57 22.14 -16.38 11.28
N LEU A 58 23.16 -16.75 12.07
CA LEU A 58 24.11 -15.80 12.65
C LEU A 58 24.93 -15.07 11.57
N LEU A 59 25.45 -15.79 10.58
CA LEU A 59 26.19 -15.19 9.47
C LEU A 59 25.28 -14.25 8.66
N TYR A 60 24.06 -14.67 8.36
CA TYR A 60 23.05 -13.82 7.75
C TYR A 60 22.79 -12.55 8.59
N ALA A 61 22.61 -12.70 9.90
CA ALA A 61 22.34 -11.59 10.79
C ALA A 61 23.46 -10.55 10.75
N VAL A 62 24.72 -11.01 10.85
CA VAL A 62 25.92 -10.16 10.87
C VAL A 62 26.18 -9.49 9.53
N PHE A 63 26.11 -10.25 8.43
CA PHE A 63 26.56 -9.77 7.12
C PHE A 63 25.45 -9.15 6.26
N ILE A 64 24.17 -9.42 6.55
CA ILE A 64 23.04 -8.94 5.73
C ILE A 64 22.06 -8.13 6.57
N TYR A 65 21.48 -8.71 7.63
CA TYR A 65 20.39 -8.05 8.39
C TYR A 65 20.86 -6.80 9.12
N ILE A 66 21.97 -6.87 9.87
CA ILE A 66 22.48 -5.73 10.65
C ILE A 66 22.87 -4.57 9.73
N PRO A 67 23.66 -4.76 8.65
CA PRO A 67 23.94 -3.70 7.68
C PRO A 67 22.68 -3.12 7.05
N TYR A 68 21.70 -3.96 6.69
CA TYR A 68 20.41 -3.50 6.15
C TYR A 68 19.68 -2.60 7.14
N ASN A 69 19.56 -3.04 8.40
CA ASN A 69 18.86 -2.28 9.43
C ASN A 69 19.56 -0.98 9.81
N ARG A 70 20.87 -0.85 9.60
CA ARG A 70 21.56 0.44 9.76
C ARG A 70 21.05 1.48 8.75
N ARG A 71 20.69 1.06 7.54
CA ARG A 71 20.13 1.95 6.50
C ARG A 71 18.79 2.56 6.90
N LEU A 72 18.00 1.88 7.75
CA LEU A 72 16.76 2.42 8.30
C LEU A 72 16.97 3.69 9.15
N LYS A 73 18.20 3.89 9.64
CA LYS A 73 18.57 5.06 10.45
C LYS A 73 19.10 6.22 9.59
N GLU A 74 19.29 6.01 8.29
CA GLU A 74 19.69 7.07 7.38
C GLU A 74 18.57 8.11 7.27
N GLU A 75 18.97 9.36 7.06
CA GLU A 75 18.03 10.45 6.85
C GLU A 75 17.31 10.32 5.51
N THR A 76 16.04 10.69 5.51
CA THR A 76 15.23 10.68 4.29
C THR A 76 15.68 11.78 3.33
N ASN A 77 15.90 11.41 2.07
CA ASN A 77 16.05 12.38 0.99
C ASN A 77 14.65 12.74 0.46
N HIS A 78 14.12 13.85 0.95
CA HIS A 78 12.77 14.33 0.62
C HIS A 78 12.64 14.82 -0.83
N PRO A 79 11.43 14.76 -1.43
CA PRO A 79 11.18 15.36 -2.72
C PRO A 79 11.35 16.89 -2.66
N PRO A 80 11.44 17.58 -3.81
CA PRO A 80 11.48 19.04 -3.85
C PRO A 80 10.34 19.65 -3.02
N PRO A 81 10.62 20.67 -2.19
CA PRO A 81 9.61 21.27 -1.35
C PRO A 81 8.55 21.97 -2.21
N LEU A 82 7.29 21.86 -1.78
CA LEU A 82 6.19 22.64 -2.34
C LEU A 82 6.44 24.13 -2.09
N SER A 83 6.00 25.01 -3.00
CA SER A 83 5.95 26.44 -2.75
C SER A 83 4.99 26.78 -1.61
N ARG A 84 5.13 27.95 -0.99
CA ARG A 84 4.22 28.43 0.07
C ARG A 84 2.74 28.42 -0.37
N ALA A 85 2.47 28.82 -1.61
CA ALA A 85 1.10 28.83 -2.15
C ALA A 85 0.53 27.40 -2.27
N GLU A 86 1.34 26.46 -2.77
CA GLU A 86 0.95 25.05 -2.87
C GLU A 86 0.77 24.41 -1.50
N ARG A 87 1.66 24.68 -0.53
CA ARG A 87 1.51 24.21 0.86
C ARG A 87 0.23 24.73 1.50
N LYS A 88 -0.07 26.02 1.33
CA LYS A 88 -1.28 26.64 1.88
C LYS A 88 -2.55 26.04 1.28
N ALA A 89 -2.58 25.84 -0.04
CA ALA A 89 -3.68 25.16 -0.70
C ALA A 89 -3.83 23.72 -0.21
N PHE A 90 -2.70 23.01 -0.01
CA PHE A 90 -2.70 21.62 0.43
C PHE A 90 -3.22 21.45 1.86
N ILE A 91 -2.81 22.29 2.82
CA ILE A 91 -3.33 22.23 4.20
C ILE A 91 -4.82 22.62 4.27
N GLN A 92 -5.23 23.66 3.55
CA GLN A 92 -6.64 24.07 3.48
C GLN A 92 -7.50 22.93 2.91
N ARG A 93 -7.00 22.25 1.89
CA ARG A 93 -7.65 21.10 1.30
C ARG A 93 -7.74 19.90 2.25
N CYS A 94 -6.69 19.65 3.03
CA CYS A 94 -6.76 18.65 4.10
C CYS A 94 -7.87 19.03 5.09
N LEU A 95 -7.85 20.25 5.64
CA LEU A 95 -8.82 20.72 6.64
C LEU A 95 -10.27 20.64 6.13
N ALA A 96 -10.51 20.99 4.86
CA ALA A 96 -11.84 20.88 4.24
C ALA A 96 -12.38 19.44 4.14
N HIS A 97 -11.50 18.45 4.25
CA HIS A 97 -11.84 17.02 4.17
C HIS A 97 -11.52 16.26 5.47
N MET A 98 -11.39 16.98 6.59
CA MET A 98 -11.30 16.38 7.93
C MET A 98 -12.71 16.26 8.53
N PRO A 99 -13.19 15.03 8.86
CA PRO A 99 -14.51 14.85 9.46
C PRO A 99 -14.63 15.46 10.87
N ASP A 100 -13.57 15.29 11.67
CA ASP A 100 -13.47 15.76 13.05
C ASP A 100 -12.03 16.19 13.32
N THR A 101 -11.82 17.49 13.54
CA THR A 101 -10.48 18.06 13.73
C THR A 101 -9.84 17.61 15.06
N GLU A 102 -10.63 17.45 16.13
CA GLU A 102 -10.09 17.03 17.42
C GLU A 102 -9.66 15.56 17.36
N GLN A 103 -10.51 14.69 16.82
CA GLN A 103 -10.17 13.28 16.64
C GLN A 103 -9.00 13.09 15.66
N TYR A 104 -8.94 13.90 14.59
CA TYR A 104 -7.82 13.94 13.65
C TYR A 104 -6.50 14.19 14.38
N LEU A 105 -6.42 15.26 15.18
CA LEU A 105 -5.23 15.59 15.94
C LEU A 105 -4.91 14.49 16.96
N ARG A 106 -5.87 14.04 17.76
CA ARG A 106 -5.63 12.99 18.76
C ARG A 106 -4.99 11.75 18.13
N MET A 107 -5.47 11.32 16.97
CA MET A 107 -4.94 10.15 16.27
C MET A 107 -3.53 10.38 15.68
N TRP A 108 -3.25 11.57 15.13
CA TRP A 108 -1.88 11.95 14.73
C TRP A 108 -0.92 12.07 15.93
N PHE A 109 -1.44 12.36 17.11
CA PHE A 109 -0.71 12.37 18.39
C PHE A 109 -0.91 11.09 19.20
N LEU A 110 -1.01 9.93 18.53
CA LEU A 110 -1.00 8.59 19.14
C LEU A 110 -2.11 8.33 20.19
N GLY A 111 -3.26 8.97 20.01
CA GLY A 111 -4.39 8.89 20.94
C GLY A 111 -4.22 9.75 22.19
N ALA A 112 -3.31 10.74 22.19
CA ALA A 112 -3.07 11.62 23.32
C ALA A 112 -4.35 12.34 23.79
N VAL A 113 -4.34 12.72 25.08
CA VAL A 113 -5.37 13.58 25.66
C VAL A 113 -5.22 14.97 25.03
N THR A 114 -6.35 15.57 24.63
CA THR A 114 -6.35 16.83 23.88
C THR A 114 -5.66 17.98 24.61
N SER A 115 -5.67 18.00 25.94
CA SER A 115 -4.98 19.01 26.77
C SER A 115 -3.45 18.91 26.74
N GLU A 116 -2.90 17.75 26.34
CA GLU A 116 -1.46 17.51 26.19
C GLU A 116 -0.97 17.82 24.77
N ILE A 117 -1.87 18.05 23.82
CA ILE A 117 -1.55 18.52 22.46
C ILE A 117 -1.52 20.05 22.52
N ARG A 118 -0.34 20.61 22.81
CA ARG A 118 -0.15 22.05 22.91
C ARG A 118 0.46 22.64 21.65
N ARG A 119 0.55 23.97 21.60
CA ARG A 119 0.94 24.71 20.39
C ARG A 119 2.29 24.27 19.83
N GLU A 120 3.28 23.98 20.68
CA GLU A 120 4.58 23.49 20.22
C GLU A 120 4.51 22.07 19.62
N ASN A 121 3.71 21.17 20.21
CA ASN A 121 3.51 19.82 19.66
C ASN A 121 2.87 19.91 18.26
N LEU A 122 1.89 20.80 18.08
CA LEU A 122 1.26 21.04 16.78
C LEU A 122 2.25 21.64 15.77
N ARG A 123 3.08 22.60 16.17
CA ARG A 123 4.12 23.18 15.30
C ARG A 123 5.08 22.10 14.78
N ASP A 124 5.60 21.24 15.66
CA ASP A 124 6.47 20.12 15.26
C ASP A 124 5.79 19.18 14.24
N PHE A 125 4.50 18.91 14.44
CA PHE A 125 3.72 18.08 13.53
C PHE A 125 3.55 18.75 12.17
N LEU A 126 3.15 20.03 12.13
CA LEU A 126 2.96 20.78 10.89
C LEU A 126 4.26 20.95 10.10
N LEU A 127 5.37 21.19 10.80
CA LEU A 127 6.69 21.33 10.22
C LEU A 127 7.13 20.03 9.52
N TRP A 128 6.91 18.87 10.14
CA TRP A 128 7.11 17.59 9.48
C TRP A 128 6.14 17.39 8.30
N ALA A 129 4.85 17.54 8.55
CA ALA A 129 3.78 17.15 7.64
C ALA A 129 3.80 17.94 6.32
N PHE A 130 4.02 19.26 6.41
CA PHE A 130 3.89 20.17 5.27
C PHE A 130 5.24 20.68 4.75
N PHE A 131 6.26 20.82 5.60
CA PHE A 131 7.56 21.38 5.23
C PHE A 131 8.66 20.32 5.06
N ASP A 132 8.44 19.06 5.45
CA ASP A 132 9.46 18.00 5.44
C ASP A 132 10.71 18.33 6.29
N ARG A 133 10.54 19.09 7.37
CA ARG A 133 11.65 19.53 8.23
C ARG A 133 11.58 18.97 9.65
N ARG A 134 12.75 18.88 10.29
CA ARG A 134 12.87 18.65 11.73
C ARG A 134 12.68 19.98 12.47
N PRO A 135 12.19 19.95 13.73
CA PRO A 135 12.29 21.09 14.62
C PRO A 135 13.74 21.59 14.70
N ASP A 136 13.90 22.88 14.98
CA ASP A 136 15.18 23.60 15.05
C ASP A 136 15.89 23.84 13.70
N LEU A 137 15.22 23.53 12.57
CA LEU A 137 15.74 23.73 11.20
C LEU A 137 14.82 24.63 10.33
N GLU A 138 13.79 25.21 10.92
CA GLU A 138 12.92 26.21 10.32
C GLU A 138 13.61 27.57 10.15
N SER A 139 13.26 28.30 9.08
CA SER A 139 13.67 29.70 8.91
C SER A 139 12.64 30.64 9.55
N GLU A 140 12.98 31.92 9.70
CA GLU A 140 12.02 32.95 10.16
C GLU A 140 10.78 33.04 9.26
N GLU A 141 10.93 32.77 7.95
CA GLU A 141 9.80 32.72 7.01
C GLU A 141 8.91 31.49 7.25
N ASP A 142 9.52 30.33 7.52
CA ASP A 142 8.76 29.13 7.87
C ASP A 142 8.03 29.31 9.19
N ASP A 143 8.63 30.00 10.17
CA ASP A 143 8.01 30.31 11.46
C ASP A 143 6.74 31.14 11.32
N ALA A 144 6.78 32.17 10.48
CA ALA A 144 5.63 33.01 10.18
C ALA A 144 4.52 32.21 9.46
N GLU A 145 4.90 31.37 8.49
CA GLU A 145 3.95 30.48 7.79
C GLU A 145 3.34 29.43 8.71
N LEU A 146 4.12 28.86 9.64
CA LEU A 146 3.64 27.91 10.65
C LEU A 146 2.59 28.53 11.57
N ASP A 147 2.76 29.80 11.97
CA ASP A 147 1.75 30.50 12.78
C ASP A 147 0.43 30.69 12.03
N GLU A 148 0.48 30.93 10.70
CA GLU A 148 -0.73 30.91 9.87
C GLU A 148 -1.40 29.54 9.88
N TYR A 149 -0.63 28.46 9.79
CA TYR A 149 -1.18 27.09 9.77
C TYR A 149 -1.74 26.65 11.12
N VAL A 150 -1.09 27.03 12.22
CA VAL A 150 -1.64 26.86 13.57
C VAL A 150 -2.98 27.58 13.66
N ALA A 151 -3.07 28.82 13.19
CA ALA A 151 -4.32 29.57 13.21
C ALA A 151 -5.44 28.92 12.38
N LEU A 152 -5.10 28.31 11.23
CA LEU A 152 -6.07 27.53 10.43
C LEU A 152 -6.60 26.31 11.20
N VAL A 153 -5.71 25.57 11.89
CA VAL A 153 -6.11 24.42 12.71
C VAL A 153 -6.97 24.86 13.90
N GLU A 154 -6.59 25.93 14.61
CA GLU A 154 -7.38 26.51 15.70
C GLU A 154 -8.77 26.99 15.25
N HIS A 155 -8.85 27.57 14.05
CA HIS A 155 -10.12 27.95 13.44
C HIS A 155 -11.00 26.73 13.19
N SER A 156 -10.44 25.65 12.62
CA SER A 156 -11.14 24.38 12.41
C SER A 156 -11.58 23.70 13.71
N LEU A 157 -10.81 23.86 14.79
CA LEU A 157 -11.16 23.38 16.13
C LEU A 157 -12.24 24.23 16.82
N GLY A 158 -12.47 25.46 16.36
CA GLY A 158 -13.34 26.42 17.04
C GLY A 158 -12.77 26.93 18.38
N ARG A 159 -11.49 26.70 18.68
CA ARG A 159 -10.83 27.15 19.91
C ARG A 159 -9.32 27.32 19.73
N LYS A 160 -8.73 28.14 20.61
CA LYS A 160 -7.27 28.25 20.71
C LYS A 160 -6.65 27.02 21.38
N ILE A 161 -5.44 26.69 20.95
CA ILE A 161 -4.62 25.63 21.56
C ILE A 161 -3.74 26.28 22.64
N GLU A 162 -3.63 25.61 23.79
CA GLU A 162 -2.86 26.12 24.92
C GLU A 162 -1.38 26.32 24.55
N PRO A 163 -0.73 27.39 25.05
CA PRO A 163 0.67 27.68 24.78
C PRO A 163 1.62 26.67 25.44
N GLY A 164 2.85 26.62 24.92
CA GLY A 164 3.93 25.76 25.40
C GLY A 164 3.91 24.34 24.82
N ARG A 165 4.65 23.45 25.48
CA ARG A 165 4.78 22.03 25.13
C ARG A 165 4.05 21.14 26.13
N GLY A 166 3.22 20.24 25.62
CA GLY A 166 2.63 19.15 26.40
C GLY A 166 3.37 17.83 26.17
N ARG A 167 2.91 16.76 26.83
CA ARG A 167 3.54 15.42 26.77
C ARG A 167 3.17 14.60 25.53
N ALA A 168 2.33 15.13 24.64
CA ALA A 168 1.90 14.41 23.45
C ALA A 168 3.06 14.23 22.44
N GLU A 169 3.17 13.04 21.88
CA GLU A 169 4.12 12.72 20.81
C GLU A 169 3.38 12.63 19.47
N GLY A 170 3.85 13.37 18.47
CA GLY A 170 3.30 13.35 17.12
C GLY A 170 3.90 12.22 16.28
N LEU A 171 3.07 11.58 15.47
CA LEU A 171 3.50 10.63 14.45
C LEU A 171 4.18 11.38 13.30
N ARG A 172 5.49 11.18 13.10
CA ARG A 172 6.28 11.84 12.05
C ARG A 172 7.06 10.80 11.24
N LEU A 173 6.36 10.09 10.36
CA LEU A 173 6.83 8.84 9.72
C LEU A 173 8.27 8.90 9.17
N THR A 174 8.62 9.97 8.45
CA THR A 174 9.93 10.13 7.82
C THR A 174 11.06 10.53 8.78
N LEU A 175 10.71 10.99 9.99
CA LEU A 175 11.67 11.44 10.99
C LEU A 175 11.80 10.49 12.17
N ASP A 176 10.72 9.79 12.51
CA ASP A 176 10.65 8.87 13.63
C ASP A 176 11.54 7.63 13.43
N GLU A 177 11.85 6.96 14.54
CA GLU A 177 12.54 5.68 14.52
C GLU A 177 11.71 4.62 13.79
N VAL A 178 12.38 3.87 12.90
CA VAL A 178 11.76 2.77 12.17
C VAL A 178 11.76 1.51 13.04
N GLN A 179 10.57 1.06 13.41
CA GLN A 179 10.40 -0.17 14.16
C GLN A 179 10.34 -1.36 13.21
N THR A 180 11.20 -2.36 13.43
CA THR A 180 11.22 -3.62 12.68
C THR A 180 11.38 -4.80 13.63
N ARG A 181 11.10 -6.00 13.12
CA ARG A 181 11.37 -7.25 13.84
C ARG A 181 12.33 -8.11 13.01
N TYR A 182 13.17 -8.85 13.73
CA TYR A 182 14.11 -9.78 13.09
C TYR A 182 13.39 -10.78 12.19
N ARG A 183 13.97 -11.02 11.02
CA ARG A 183 13.50 -12.00 10.03
C ARG A 183 14.65 -12.98 9.81
N SER A 184 14.50 -14.18 10.37
CA SER A 184 15.48 -15.25 10.26
C SER A 184 15.60 -15.76 8.82
N VAL A 185 16.67 -16.51 8.55
CA VAL A 185 16.90 -17.13 7.24
C VAL A 185 15.74 -18.01 6.81
N ILE A 186 15.07 -18.69 7.74
CA ILE A 186 13.88 -19.51 7.42
C ILE A 186 12.73 -18.68 6.85
N TRP A 187 12.55 -17.43 7.30
CA TRP A 187 11.53 -16.54 6.72
C TRP A 187 11.82 -16.23 5.26
N TYR A 188 13.05 -15.80 4.94
CA TYR A 188 13.41 -15.51 3.56
C TYR A 188 13.48 -16.76 2.68
N LEU A 189 13.75 -17.94 3.26
CA LEU A 189 13.60 -19.21 2.55
C LEU A 189 12.13 -19.45 2.16
N ILE A 190 11.19 -19.23 3.10
CA ILE A 190 9.75 -19.34 2.83
C ILE A 190 9.34 -18.38 1.71
N ILE A 191 9.77 -17.11 1.78
CA ILE A 191 9.50 -16.13 0.71
C ILE A 191 10.08 -16.59 -0.63
N GLY A 192 11.27 -17.19 -0.64
CA GLY A 192 11.89 -17.72 -1.86
C GLY A 192 11.11 -18.89 -2.46
N VAL A 193 10.59 -19.78 -1.61
CA VAL A 193 9.73 -20.89 -2.04
C VAL A 193 8.40 -20.38 -2.59
N VAL A 194 7.75 -19.44 -1.90
CA VAL A 194 6.49 -18.82 -2.38
C VAL A 194 6.69 -18.12 -3.72
N ASP A 195 7.82 -17.44 -3.92
CA ASP A 195 8.17 -16.81 -5.20
C ASP A 195 8.37 -17.83 -6.32
N ALA A 196 9.07 -18.93 -6.05
CA ALA A 196 9.24 -20.01 -7.01
C ALA A 196 7.89 -20.66 -7.38
N LEU A 197 7.02 -20.90 -6.41
CA LEU A 197 5.66 -21.41 -6.64
C LEU A 197 4.82 -20.42 -7.45
N THR A 198 4.91 -19.13 -7.14
CA THR A 198 4.26 -18.05 -7.90
C THR A 198 4.72 -18.07 -9.35
N HIS A 199 6.04 -18.19 -9.57
CA HIS A 199 6.62 -18.25 -10.90
C HIS A 199 6.10 -19.45 -11.69
N CYS A 200 6.09 -20.64 -11.08
CA CYS A 200 5.53 -21.83 -11.71
C CYS A 200 4.04 -21.65 -12.05
N LYS A 201 3.23 -21.17 -11.10
CA LYS A 201 1.78 -21.03 -11.30
C LYS A 201 1.41 -19.99 -12.36
N LEU A 202 2.08 -18.84 -12.40
CA LEU A 202 1.83 -17.83 -13.43
C LEU A 202 2.29 -18.31 -14.81
N SER A 203 3.45 -18.97 -14.90
CA SER A 203 3.93 -19.59 -16.14
C SER A 203 2.95 -20.64 -16.67
N LEU A 204 2.46 -21.53 -15.80
CA LEU A 204 1.44 -22.53 -16.15
C LEU A 204 0.09 -21.89 -16.51
N SER A 205 -0.18 -20.66 -16.06
CA SER A 205 -1.38 -19.90 -16.42
C SER A 205 -1.23 -19.06 -17.70
N GLY A 206 -0.14 -19.27 -18.46
CA GLY A 206 0.10 -18.59 -19.74
C GLY A 206 0.70 -17.19 -19.61
N PHE A 207 1.27 -16.83 -18.45
CA PHE A 207 2.01 -15.59 -18.31
C PHE A 207 3.49 -15.79 -18.65
N GLU A 208 4.07 -14.76 -19.23
CA GLU A 208 5.48 -14.64 -19.60
C GLU A 208 6.21 -13.78 -18.57
N TYR A 209 7.26 -14.32 -17.95
CA TYR A 209 8.06 -13.59 -16.99
C TYR A 209 9.15 -12.74 -17.66
N HIS A 210 9.09 -11.43 -17.49
CA HIS A 210 10.11 -10.49 -17.94
C HIS A 210 11.03 -10.12 -16.78
N ALA A 211 12.20 -10.75 -16.75
CA ALA A 211 13.16 -10.60 -15.65
C ALA A 211 13.97 -9.30 -15.73
N GLN A 212 14.36 -8.79 -14.56
CA GLN A 212 15.46 -7.81 -14.43
C GLN A 212 16.78 -8.39 -15.01
N PRO A 213 17.79 -7.53 -15.28
CA PRO A 213 19.11 -7.97 -15.70
C PRO A 213 19.73 -9.01 -14.75
N ARG A 214 20.53 -9.95 -15.29
CA ARG A 214 21.16 -11.03 -14.49
C ARG A 214 22.06 -10.49 -13.37
N SER A 215 22.65 -9.31 -13.54
CA SER A 215 23.44 -8.63 -12.51
C SER A 215 22.64 -8.29 -11.25
N ARG A 216 21.30 -8.19 -11.34
CA ARG A 216 20.41 -7.93 -10.20
C ARG A 216 20.04 -9.20 -9.41
N THR A 217 20.46 -10.40 -9.83
CA THR A 217 20.09 -11.68 -9.19
C THR A 217 20.38 -11.72 -7.69
N LEU A 218 21.55 -11.20 -7.28
CA LEU A 218 22.01 -11.19 -5.89
C LEU A 218 21.69 -9.87 -5.16
N SER A 219 20.98 -8.93 -5.80
CA SER A 219 20.69 -7.61 -5.23
C SER A 219 19.49 -7.58 -4.28
N VAL A 220 18.78 -8.70 -4.15
CA VAL A 220 17.56 -8.85 -3.36
C VAL A 220 17.65 -10.11 -2.51
N ILE A 221 17.17 -10.07 -1.27
CA ILE A 221 17.02 -11.24 -0.40
C ILE A 221 15.53 -11.60 -0.23
N PRO A 222 15.14 -12.87 -0.48
CA PRO A 222 15.96 -13.96 -1.02
C PRO A 222 16.36 -13.71 -2.49
N PHE A 223 17.48 -14.31 -2.89
CA PHE A 223 18.04 -14.17 -4.24
C PHE A 223 17.04 -14.61 -5.32
N ARG A 224 16.98 -13.82 -6.39
CA ARG A 224 16.03 -14.00 -7.50
C ARG A 224 16.58 -14.95 -8.56
N LEU A 225 16.79 -16.23 -8.18
CA LEU A 225 17.41 -17.25 -9.05
C LEU A 225 16.70 -17.41 -10.40
N GLN A 226 15.40 -17.15 -10.48
CA GLN A 226 14.62 -17.15 -11.72
C GLN A 226 15.15 -16.15 -12.76
N ASN A 227 15.86 -15.08 -12.35
CA ASN A 227 16.45 -14.12 -13.28
C ASN A 227 17.56 -14.74 -14.15
N LEU A 228 18.22 -15.80 -13.66
CA LEU A 228 19.29 -16.49 -14.40
C LEU A 228 18.73 -17.27 -15.58
N ILE A 229 17.61 -17.97 -15.35
CA ILE A 229 16.98 -18.90 -16.30
C ILE A 229 15.90 -18.27 -17.16
N ALA A 230 15.34 -17.12 -16.78
CA ALA A 230 14.31 -16.45 -17.54
C ALA A 230 14.79 -16.17 -18.97
N SER A 231 13.95 -16.48 -19.97
CA SER A 231 14.26 -16.24 -21.39
C SER A 231 14.04 -14.78 -21.80
N ARG A 232 13.06 -14.12 -21.19
CA ARG A 232 12.69 -12.73 -21.50
C ARG A 232 13.30 -11.77 -20.49
N ARG A 233 13.55 -10.55 -20.96
CA ARG A 233 14.08 -9.45 -20.15
C ARG A 233 13.09 -8.30 -20.14
N SER A 234 13.06 -7.61 -19.01
CA SER A 234 12.32 -6.36 -18.87
C SER A 234 12.98 -5.27 -19.72
N ALA A 235 12.16 -4.41 -20.33
CA ALA A 235 12.62 -3.17 -20.94
C ALA A 235 13.08 -2.14 -19.90
N SER A 236 12.84 -2.41 -18.62
CA SER A 236 13.26 -1.60 -17.48
C SER A 236 14.34 -2.34 -16.66
N PRO A 237 15.34 -1.62 -16.11
CA PRO A 237 16.42 -2.24 -15.36
C PRO A 237 16.02 -2.70 -13.95
N ASP A 238 15.02 -2.06 -13.34
CA ASP A 238 14.69 -2.25 -11.92
C ASP A 238 13.30 -2.86 -11.69
N LEU A 239 12.46 -3.01 -12.71
CA LEU A 239 11.16 -3.67 -12.58
C LEU A 239 11.14 -4.97 -13.37
N SER A 240 10.86 -6.08 -12.68
CA SER A 240 10.35 -7.29 -13.34
C SER A 240 8.82 -7.25 -13.39
N TYR A 241 8.24 -8.00 -14.31
CA TYR A 241 6.80 -8.09 -14.45
C TYR A 241 6.39 -9.39 -15.13
N TRP A 242 5.12 -9.72 -14.97
CA TRP A 242 4.47 -10.82 -15.68
C TRP A 242 3.58 -10.26 -16.78
N TYR A 243 3.72 -10.81 -17.97
CA TYR A 243 3.00 -10.39 -19.15
C TYR A 243 2.07 -11.49 -19.64
N ARG A 244 0.82 -11.18 -19.91
CA ARG A 244 -0.10 -12.02 -20.67
C ARG A 244 -0.46 -11.29 -21.96
N PRO A 245 -0.29 -11.91 -23.14
CA PRO A 245 -0.61 -11.27 -24.42
C PRO A 245 -2.07 -10.81 -24.50
N HIS A 246 -2.28 -9.65 -25.13
CA HIS A 246 -3.62 -9.12 -25.40
C HIS A 246 -4.10 -9.56 -26.79
N THR A 247 -5.21 -10.29 -26.87
CA THR A 247 -5.86 -10.68 -28.15
C THR A 247 -7.29 -10.16 -28.28
N ALA A 248 -7.92 -9.78 -27.16
CA ALA A 248 -9.29 -9.29 -27.09
C ALA A 248 -9.55 -8.08 -28.01
N LYS A 249 -10.38 -8.28 -29.04
CA LYS A 249 -10.89 -7.17 -29.85
C LYS A 249 -11.97 -6.41 -29.07
N GLY A 250 -11.92 -5.08 -29.07
CA GLY A 250 -12.90 -4.24 -28.37
C GLY A 250 -12.69 -4.13 -26.85
N LYS A 251 -11.61 -4.70 -26.30
CA LYS A 251 -11.23 -4.52 -24.90
C LYS A 251 -9.88 -3.80 -24.77
N LEU A 252 -9.63 -3.26 -23.59
CA LEU A 252 -8.37 -2.65 -23.18
C LEU A 252 -7.55 -3.68 -22.38
N PRO A 253 -6.21 -3.66 -22.51
CA PRO A 253 -5.34 -4.45 -21.65
C PRO A 253 -5.27 -3.87 -20.23
N VAL A 254 -4.81 -4.67 -19.27
CA VAL A 254 -4.73 -4.30 -17.85
C VAL A 254 -3.28 -4.15 -17.40
N VAL A 255 -2.97 -3.04 -16.73
CA VAL A 255 -1.76 -2.89 -15.91
C VAL A 255 -2.15 -3.09 -14.46
N PHE A 256 -1.54 -4.06 -13.78
CA PHE A 256 -1.83 -4.40 -12.40
C PHE A 256 -0.67 -4.05 -11.45
N LEU A 257 -0.99 -3.32 -10.38
CA LEU A 257 -0.06 -2.90 -9.33
C LEU A 257 -0.46 -3.51 -7.98
N HIS A 258 0.39 -4.37 -7.42
CA HIS A 258 0.07 -5.11 -6.20
C HIS A 258 0.35 -4.31 -4.91
N GLY A 259 -0.27 -4.75 -3.81
CA GLY A 259 -0.07 -4.21 -2.47
C GLY A 259 1.10 -4.82 -1.70
N ILE A 260 1.28 -4.40 -0.44
CA ILE A 260 2.26 -4.98 0.48
C ILE A 260 1.93 -6.46 0.75
N GLY A 261 2.95 -7.32 0.78
CA GLY A 261 2.77 -8.72 1.14
C GLY A 261 3.89 -9.62 0.64
N VAL A 262 3.54 -10.80 0.14
CA VAL A 262 4.48 -11.83 -0.35
C VAL A 262 4.64 -11.81 -1.88
N GLY A 263 4.60 -10.60 -2.47
CA GLY A 263 4.63 -10.41 -3.92
C GLY A 263 3.31 -10.82 -4.60
N LEU A 264 3.40 -11.35 -5.83
CA LEU A 264 2.22 -11.63 -6.64
C LEU A 264 1.42 -12.88 -6.23
N TRP A 265 1.90 -13.69 -5.28
CA TRP A 265 1.25 -14.93 -4.85
C TRP A 265 -0.23 -14.72 -4.49
N ALA A 266 -0.55 -13.66 -3.73
CA ALA A 266 -1.92 -13.35 -3.29
C ALA A 266 -2.89 -13.05 -4.46
N TYR A 267 -2.36 -12.76 -5.65
CA TYR A 267 -3.14 -12.33 -6.80
C TYR A 267 -3.14 -13.37 -7.92
N VAL A 268 -2.39 -14.48 -7.81
CA VAL A 268 -2.28 -15.50 -8.88
C VAL A 268 -3.66 -15.97 -9.33
N GLN A 269 -4.55 -16.31 -8.39
CA GLN A 269 -5.90 -16.77 -8.74
C GLN A 269 -6.75 -15.69 -9.40
N PHE A 270 -6.57 -14.43 -9.02
CA PHE A 270 -7.29 -13.29 -9.60
C PHE A 270 -6.80 -12.99 -11.02
N LEU A 271 -5.48 -12.89 -11.20
CA LEU A 271 -4.84 -12.62 -12.49
C LEU A 271 -5.13 -13.73 -13.51
N SER A 272 -5.04 -14.99 -13.11
CA SER A 272 -5.39 -16.12 -13.97
C SER A 272 -6.90 -16.20 -14.23
N GLY A 273 -7.72 -15.90 -13.21
CA GLY A 273 -9.19 -15.92 -13.28
C GLY A 273 -9.79 -14.90 -14.25
N LEU A 274 -9.10 -13.78 -14.51
CA LEU A 274 -9.59 -12.73 -15.42
C LEU A 274 -9.87 -13.24 -16.84
N ASN A 275 -9.20 -14.31 -17.27
CA ASN A 275 -9.33 -14.89 -18.59
C ASN A 275 -9.83 -16.35 -18.56
N GLU A 276 -10.34 -16.84 -17.44
CA GLU A 276 -10.79 -18.24 -17.31
C GLU A 276 -11.93 -18.59 -18.30
N ARG A 277 -12.79 -17.60 -18.58
CA ARG A 277 -13.92 -17.72 -19.52
C ARG A 277 -13.61 -17.24 -20.93
N ALA A 278 -12.44 -16.65 -21.18
CA ALA A 278 -12.07 -16.17 -22.51
C ALA A 278 -11.91 -17.35 -23.47
N ARG A 279 -12.37 -17.19 -24.72
CA ARG A 279 -12.21 -18.18 -25.79
C ARG A 279 -11.60 -17.51 -27.03
N GLY A 280 -10.71 -18.21 -27.73
CA GLY A 280 -10.07 -17.68 -28.95
C GLY A 280 -9.42 -16.30 -28.72
N ASP A 281 -9.81 -15.32 -29.53
CA ASP A 281 -9.30 -13.95 -29.54
C ASP A 281 -9.95 -13.04 -28.48
N GLU A 282 -10.34 -13.56 -27.32
CA GLU A 282 -10.98 -12.80 -26.24
C GLU A 282 -10.06 -12.56 -25.03
N GLN A 283 -8.77 -12.87 -25.14
CA GLN A 283 -7.84 -12.77 -24.02
C GLN A 283 -7.50 -11.30 -23.71
N ILE A 284 -7.89 -10.86 -22.52
CA ILE A 284 -7.46 -9.59 -21.94
C ILE A 284 -6.00 -9.74 -21.51
N GLY A 285 -5.11 -9.05 -22.21
CA GLY A 285 -3.70 -8.97 -21.82
C GLY A 285 -3.49 -8.27 -20.48
N ILE A 286 -2.47 -8.72 -19.74
CA ILE A 286 -2.16 -8.25 -18.39
C ILE A 286 -0.66 -7.98 -18.27
N ILE A 287 -0.27 -6.81 -17.76
CA ILE A 287 1.07 -6.56 -17.22
C ILE A 287 0.94 -6.43 -15.71
N ALA A 288 1.39 -7.44 -14.97
CA ALA A 288 1.45 -7.41 -13.51
C ALA A 288 2.87 -7.05 -13.07
N VAL A 289 3.06 -5.81 -12.61
CA VAL A 289 4.36 -5.28 -12.20
C VAL A 289 4.75 -5.85 -10.84
N GLU A 290 5.98 -6.35 -10.70
CA GLU A 290 6.52 -6.77 -9.40
C GLU A 290 7.28 -5.62 -8.74
N TYR A 291 6.67 -4.99 -7.73
CA TYR A 291 7.32 -3.99 -6.91
C TYR A 291 7.94 -4.65 -5.67
N LEU A 292 9.20 -5.11 -5.82
CA LEU A 292 9.89 -5.90 -4.80
C LEU A 292 10.07 -5.21 -3.43
N PRO A 293 10.23 -3.87 -3.30
CA PRO A 293 10.39 -3.23 -1.99
C PRO A 293 9.24 -3.45 -1.01
N VAL A 294 8.03 -3.78 -1.51
CA VAL A 294 6.85 -4.07 -0.68
C VAL A 294 6.48 -5.56 -0.66
N SER A 295 7.39 -6.42 -1.07
CA SER A 295 7.14 -7.86 -1.26
C SER A 295 7.82 -8.76 -0.21
N SER A 296 7.96 -8.29 1.04
CA SER A 296 8.62 -9.01 2.15
C SER A 296 10.07 -9.42 1.84
N ARG A 297 10.85 -8.48 1.30
CA ARG A 297 12.20 -8.70 0.77
C ARG A 297 13.15 -7.60 1.23
N LEU A 298 14.42 -7.96 1.42
CA LEU A 298 15.47 -6.96 1.56
C LEU A 298 15.93 -6.53 0.17
N THR A 299 15.78 -5.24 -0.13
CA THR A 299 16.05 -4.66 -1.46
C THR A 299 16.92 -3.40 -1.38
N GLY A 300 17.34 -2.87 -2.53
CA GLY A 300 17.85 -1.51 -2.63
C GLY A 300 16.83 -0.46 -2.20
N ALA A 301 17.14 0.83 -2.39
CA ALA A 301 16.13 1.87 -2.23
C ALA A 301 14.98 1.67 -3.25
N PRO A 302 13.72 1.92 -2.87
CA PRO A 302 12.61 1.95 -3.82
C PRO A 302 12.82 3.01 -4.91
N LEU A 303 12.18 2.82 -6.06
CA LEU A 303 12.23 3.80 -7.15
C LEU A 303 11.52 5.09 -6.73
N ARG A 304 12.11 6.24 -7.09
CA ARG A 304 11.44 7.53 -7.03
C ARG A 304 10.32 7.62 -8.06
N LYS A 305 9.35 8.50 -7.84
CA LYS A 305 8.20 8.75 -8.73
C LYS A 305 8.61 8.88 -10.20
N ALA A 306 9.56 9.76 -10.51
CA ALA A 306 10.01 10.00 -11.89
C ALA A 306 10.62 8.73 -12.55
N ASP A 307 11.47 8.00 -11.82
CA ASP A 307 12.10 6.79 -12.33
C ASP A 307 11.09 5.66 -12.53
N PHE A 308 10.14 5.51 -11.59
CA PHE A 308 9.05 4.55 -11.73
C PHE A 308 8.21 4.83 -12.98
N LEU A 309 7.79 6.07 -13.21
CA LEU A 309 7.01 6.47 -14.38
C LEU A 309 7.77 6.23 -15.69
N LYS A 310 9.06 6.58 -15.73
CA LYS A 310 9.93 6.31 -16.88
C LYS A 310 10.02 4.82 -17.19
N GLN A 311 10.21 3.99 -16.15
CA GLN A 311 10.37 2.54 -16.30
C GLN A 311 9.07 1.85 -16.73
N VAL A 312 7.92 2.25 -16.18
CA VAL A 312 6.61 1.74 -16.62
C VAL A 312 6.30 2.17 -18.06
N THR A 313 6.63 3.41 -18.44
CA THR A 313 6.47 3.89 -19.83
C THR A 313 7.27 3.03 -20.80
N ALA A 314 8.52 2.69 -20.47
CA ALA A 314 9.35 1.81 -21.29
C ALA A 314 8.78 0.40 -21.41
N ILE A 315 8.21 -0.14 -20.33
CA ILE A 315 7.53 -1.44 -20.34
C ILE A 315 6.32 -1.39 -21.28
N LEU A 316 5.44 -0.40 -21.16
CA LEU A 316 4.25 -0.25 -22.00
C LEU A 316 4.62 -0.08 -23.48
N ALA A 317 5.62 0.74 -23.77
CA ALA A 317 6.12 0.95 -25.14
C ALA A 317 6.65 -0.36 -25.75
N SER A 318 7.34 -1.20 -24.96
CA SER A 318 7.88 -2.48 -25.45
C SER A 318 6.81 -3.50 -25.87
N HIS A 319 5.59 -3.35 -25.36
CA HIS A 319 4.42 -4.17 -25.72
C HIS A 319 3.44 -3.46 -26.67
N GLY A 320 3.73 -2.22 -27.08
CA GLY A 320 2.86 -1.42 -27.95
C GLY A 320 1.50 -1.09 -27.33
N TRP A 321 1.43 -0.94 -26.00
CA TRP A 321 0.17 -0.65 -25.30
C TRP A 321 0.00 0.84 -25.08
N ASP A 322 -0.82 1.49 -25.91
CA ASP A 322 -1.09 2.93 -25.77
C ASP A 322 -2.12 3.20 -24.66
N ASN A 323 -3.34 2.69 -24.80
CA ASN A 323 -4.41 2.88 -23.81
C ASN A 323 -4.66 1.60 -23.02
N PHE A 324 -4.93 1.74 -21.72
CA PHE A 324 -5.07 0.59 -20.83
C PHE A 324 -5.98 0.87 -19.61
N VAL A 325 -6.39 -0.21 -18.94
CA VAL A 325 -7.02 -0.18 -17.63
C VAL A 325 -5.95 -0.27 -16.55
N LEU A 326 -5.97 0.63 -15.58
CA LEU A 326 -5.11 0.56 -14.40
C LEU A 326 -5.85 -0.12 -13.25
N ALA A 327 -5.38 -1.28 -12.83
CA ALA A 327 -5.88 -1.98 -11.65
C ALA A 327 -4.83 -1.93 -10.54
N SER A 328 -5.22 -1.60 -9.31
CA SER A 328 -4.27 -1.60 -8.19
C SER A 328 -4.91 -2.05 -6.89
N HIS A 329 -4.09 -2.57 -5.98
CA HIS A 329 -4.53 -2.97 -4.65
C HIS A 329 -3.66 -2.35 -3.55
N SER A 330 -4.28 -1.83 -2.48
CA SER A 330 -3.58 -1.40 -1.26
C SER A 330 -2.44 -0.42 -1.59
N TYR A 331 -1.19 -0.70 -1.18
CA TYR A 331 0.00 0.09 -1.52
C TYR A 331 0.17 0.35 -3.03
N GLY A 332 -0.26 -0.57 -3.89
CA GLY A 332 -0.24 -0.39 -5.34
C GLY A 332 -1.00 0.87 -5.80
N SER A 333 -1.94 1.36 -4.99
CA SER A 333 -2.64 2.62 -5.24
C SER A 333 -1.73 3.86 -5.13
N ALA A 334 -0.60 3.80 -4.40
CA ALA A 334 0.41 4.88 -4.40
C ALA A 334 1.12 4.98 -5.75
N LEU A 335 1.55 3.83 -6.28
CA LEU A 335 2.11 3.74 -7.63
C LEU A 335 1.07 4.12 -8.69
N ALA A 336 -0.19 3.73 -8.50
CA ALA A 336 -1.30 4.12 -9.38
C ALA A 336 -1.49 5.63 -9.37
N THR A 337 -1.45 6.27 -8.20
CA THR A 337 -1.56 7.73 -8.05
C THR A 337 -0.48 8.47 -8.84
N HIS A 338 0.76 7.97 -8.81
CA HIS A 338 1.84 8.54 -9.62
C HIS A 338 1.53 8.48 -11.12
N MET A 339 0.96 7.37 -11.60
CA MET A 339 0.58 7.21 -13.00
C MET A 339 -0.64 8.07 -13.38
N LEU A 340 -1.64 8.17 -12.49
CA LEU A 340 -2.84 8.98 -12.72
C LEU A 340 -2.51 10.48 -12.83
N GLN A 341 -1.58 10.97 -12.00
CA GLN A 341 -1.10 12.37 -11.99
C GLN A 341 -0.03 12.66 -13.05
N SER A 342 0.42 11.66 -13.80
CA SER A 342 1.44 11.86 -14.83
C SER A 342 0.80 12.51 -16.07
N GLU A 343 1.39 13.59 -16.58
CA GLU A 343 0.95 14.23 -17.82
C GLU A 343 1.01 13.30 -19.03
N THR A 344 1.88 12.28 -19.02
CA THR A 344 2.08 11.37 -20.15
C THR A 344 1.34 10.04 -20.01
N LEU A 345 1.26 9.49 -18.78
CA LEU A 345 0.56 8.22 -18.53
C LEU A 345 -0.90 8.42 -18.11
N GLY A 346 -1.23 9.53 -17.45
CA GLY A 346 -2.59 9.85 -17.01
C GLY A 346 -3.60 9.78 -18.15
N PRO A 347 -3.39 10.49 -19.28
CA PRO A 347 -4.29 10.45 -20.43
C PRO A 347 -4.46 9.08 -21.08
N ARG A 348 -3.51 8.16 -20.88
CA ARG A 348 -3.53 6.78 -21.43
C ARG A 348 -4.34 5.80 -20.58
N ILE A 349 -4.68 6.19 -19.35
CA ILE A 349 -5.50 5.39 -18.44
C ILE A 349 -6.97 5.71 -18.70
N GLU A 350 -7.64 4.88 -19.49
CA GLU A 350 -9.07 5.02 -19.85
C GLU A 350 -10.00 4.65 -18.69
N SER A 351 -9.55 3.69 -17.88
CA SER A 351 -10.30 3.13 -16.77
C SER A 351 -9.36 2.86 -15.59
N ALA A 352 -9.83 3.07 -14.36
CA ALA A 352 -9.12 2.69 -13.14
C ALA A 352 -9.99 1.83 -12.22
N VAL A 353 -9.43 0.73 -11.70
CA VAL A 353 -10.06 -0.12 -10.68
C VAL A 353 -9.14 -0.18 -9.47
N LEU A 354 -9.52 0.54 -8.41
CA LEU A 354 -8.74 0.64 -7.18
C LEU A 354 -9.36 -0.27 -6.11
N ILE A 355 -8.60 -1.25 -5.61
CA ILE A 355 -9.04 -2.24 -4.64
C ILE A 355 -8.42 -1.94 -3.28
N ASP A 356 -9.25 -1.70 -2.28
CA ASP A 356 -8.86 -1.27 -0.94
C ASP A 356 -7.75 -0.18 -0.97
N PRO A 357 -7.95 0.94 -1.70
CA PRO A 357 -6.90 1.93 -1.90
C PRO A 357 -6.56 2.65 -0.59
N VAL A 358 -5.26 2.74 -0.28
CA VAL A 358 -4.77 3.47 0.89
C VAL A 358 -4.52 4.96 0.63
N THR A 359 -4.65 5.39 -0.62
CA THR A 359 -4.27 6.73 -1.11
C THR A 359 -5.39 7.76 -1.09
N ILE A 360 -6.64 7.31 -0.97
CA ILE A 360 -7.80 8.20 -0.86
C ILE A 360 -7.93 8.64 0.59
N LEU A 361 -8.02 9.96 0.81
CA LEU A 361 -7.96 10.57 2.15
C LEU A 361 -6.71 10.15 2.95
N LEU A 362 -5.57 9.93 2.28
CA LEU A 362 -4.31 9.51 2.92
C LEU A 362 -3.81 10.47 4.01
N HIS A 363 -4.31 11.72 4.01
CA HIS A 363 -3.99 12.70 5.05
C HIS A 363 -4.68 12.41 6.39
N LEU A 364 -5.72 11.57 6.41
CA LEU A 364 -6.33 11.09 7.63
C LEU A 364 -5.38 10.10 8.34
N PRO A 365 -5.38 10.10 9.68
CA PRO A 365 -4.39 9.35 10.45
C PRO A 365 -4.57 7.84 10.37
N ASN A 366 -5.74 7.33 9.97
CA ASN A 366 -6.11 5.91 10.05
C ASN A 366 -5.07 5.00 9.37
N VAL A 367 -4.71 5.27 8.11
CA VAL A 367 -3.75 4.43 7.38
C VAL A 367 -2.39 4.43 8.07
N ALA A 368 -1.86 5.62 8.39
CA ALA A 368 -0.56 5.77 9.03
C ALA A 368 -0.55 5.11 10.42
N TYR A 369 -1.52 5.41 11.27
CA TYR A 369 -1.62 4.90 12.63
C TYR A 369 -1.88 3.39 12.66
N ASN A 370 -2.88 2.90 11.93
CA ASN A 370 -3.27 1.49 11.93
C ASN A 370 -2.16 0.58 11.41
N PHE A 371 -1.39 1.05 10.42
CA PHE A 371 -0.31 0.29 9.84
C PHE A 371 1.00 0.38 10.65
N THR A 372 1.35 1.55 11.21
CA THR A 372 2.69 1.77 11.78
C THR A 372 2.75 1.84 13.31
N ARG A 373 1.65 2.13 14.01
CA ARG A 373 1.64 2.39 15.46
C ARG A 373 0.64 1.56 16.26
N ARG A 374 -0.48 1.14 15.67
CA ARG A 374 -1.50 0.37 16.38
C ARG A 374 -0.91 -0.91 16.98
N LYS A 375 -1.10 -1.08 18.28
CA LYS A 375 -0.69 -2.31 18.99
C LYS A 375 -1.67 -3.43 18.63
N PRO A 376 -1.20 -4.57 18.10
CA PRO A 376 -2.09 -5.65 17.67
C PRO A 376 -2.75 -6.34 18.87
N ARG A 377 -4.06 -6.57 18.77
CA ARG A 377 -4.88 -7.30 19.75
C ARG A 377 -5.55 -8.51 19.12
N ARG A 378 -6.09 -8.37 17.90
CA ARG A 378 -6.78 -9.45 17.16
C ARG A 378 -5.83 -10.27 16.30
N ALA A 379 -6.27 -11.43 15.85
CA ALA A 379 -5.44 -12.34 15.05
C ALA A 379 -4.99 -11.69 13.73
N ASN A 380 -5.93 -11.12 12.96
CA ASN A 380 -5.64 -10.36 11.74
C ASN A 380 -4.67 -9.18 11.97
N GLU A 381 -4.76 -8.49 13.11
CA GLU A 381 -3.86 -7.41 13.49
C GLU A 381 -2.45 -7.92 13.78
N TRP A 382 -2.29 -9.08 14.44
CA TRP A 382 -0.99 -9.73 14.62
C TRP A 382 -0.39 -10.19 13.29
N LEU A 383 -1.21 -10.70 12.37
CA LEU A 383 -0.80 -11.04 11.01
C LEU A 383 -0.25 -9.81 10.29
N LEU A 384 -1.02 -8.72 10.22
CA LEU A 384 -0.59 -7.46 9.59
C LEU A 384 0.67 -6.90 10.24
N TRP A 385 0.66 -6.79 11.58
CA TRP A 385 1.77 -6.20 12.33
C TRP A 385 3.08 -6.94 12.07
N TYR A 386 3.10 -8.27 12.18
CA TYR A 386 4.33 -9.02 11.98
C TYR A 386 4.69 -9.15 10.50
N PHE A 387 3.77 -9.61 9.65
CA PHE A 387 4.12 -9.99 8.27
C PHE A 387 4.17 -8.82 7.28
N ALA A 388 3.61 -7.66 7.62
CA ALA A 388 3.67 -6.47 6.79
C ALA A 388 4.39 -5.31 7.51
N SER A 389 3.84 -4.81 8.62
CA SER A 389 4.32 -3.57 9.24
C SER A 389 5.74 -3.64 9.77
N MET A 390 6.12 -4.77 10.38
CA MET A 390 7.44 -4.96 11.00
C MET A 390 8.47 -5.59 10.05
N ASP A 391 8.11 -5.85 8.78
CA ASP A 391 9.08 -6.32 7.78
C ASP A 391 10.12 -5.22 7.49
N PRO A 392 11.43 -5.49 7.54
CA PRO A 392 12.44 -4.47 7.34
C PRO A 392 12.39 -3.77 5.98
N GLY A 393 12.04 -4.49 4.91
CA GLY A 393 11.97 -3.91 3.56
C GLY A 393 10.78 -2.98 3.39
N VAL A 394 9.61 -3.43 3.84
CA VAL A 394 8.39 -2.62 3.86
C VAL A 394 8.58 -1.39 4.75
N ALA A 395 9.14 -1.56 5.95
CA ALA A 395 9.37 -0.48 6.88
C ALA A 395 10.39 0.55 6.32
N HIS A 396 11.45 0.10 5.64
CA HIS A 396 12.35 1.00 4.91
C HIS A 396 11.60 1.81 3.84
N CYS A 397 10.79 1.14 3.03
CA CYS A 397 10.00 1.77 1.98
C CYS A 397 9.05 2.85 2.54
N LEU A 398 8.30 2.53 3.59
CA LEU A 398 7.30 3.43 4.16
C LEU A 398 7.93 4.55 4.99
N ALA A 399 8.92 4.24 5.82
CA ALA A 399 9.48 5.23 6.73
C ALA A 399 10.50 6.14 6.05
N ARG A 400 11.08 5.77 4.90
CA ARG A 400 12.13 6.60 4.26
C ARG A 400 11.83 7.04 2.84
N HIS A 401 10.82 6.45 2.18
CA HIS A 401 10.54 6.71 0.76
C HIS A 401 9.05 6.92 0.44
N PHE A 402 8.16 6.95 1.45
CA PHE A 402 6.75 7.18 1.25
C PHE A 402 6.37 8.61 1.67
N PHE A 403 6.21 9.47 0.67
CA PHE A 403 5.82 10.87 0.87
C PHE A 403 4.33 11.02 0.61
N TRP A 404 3.53 11.12 1.67
CA TRP A 404 2.07 11.23 1.58
C TRP A 404 1.58 12.33 0.62
N LYS A 405 2.30 13.46 0.51
CA LYS A 405 2.03 14.54 -0.45
C LYS A 405 2.11 14.11 -1.92
N GLU A 406 2.99 13.17 -2.26
CA GLU A 406 3.12 12.61 -3.61
C GLU A 406 2.17 11.43 -3.86
N ASN A 407 1.64 10.83 -2.79
CA ASN A 407 0.88 9.58 -2.84
C ASN A 407 -0.62 9.76 -2.60
N ILE A 408 -1.08 10.90 -2.10
CA ILE A 408 -2.50 11.18 -1.94
C ILE A 408 -3.15 11.40 -3.31
N VAL A 409 -4.32 10.79 -3.50
CA VAL A 409 -5.14 10.98 -4.69
C VAL A 409 -6.47 11.61 -4.30
N TRP A 410 -6.83 12.67 -5.01
CA TRP A 410 -8.09 13.36 -4.80
C TRP A 410 -9.17 12.91 -5.78
N LYS A 411 -10.42 13.31 -5.51
CA LYS A 411 -11.60 12.83 -6.25
C LYS A 411 -11.49 13.19 -7.73
N GLU A 412 -11.05 14.41 -8.01
CA GLU A 412 -10.89 14.93 -9.36
C GLU A 412 -9.70 14.29 -10.11
N ASP A 413 -8.63 13.91 -9.41
CA ASP A 413 -7.47 13.20 -10.00
C ASP A 413 -7.89 11.83 -10.54
N LEU A 414 -8.82 11.15 -9.83
CA LEU A 414 -9.33 9.83 -10.22
C LEU A 414 -10.04 9.89 -11.57
N VAL A 415 -10.95 10.86 -11.75
CA VAL A 415 -11.81 10.96 -12.95
C VAL A 415 -11.18 11.81 -14.06
N ASN A 416 -9.96 12.31 -13.86
CA ASN A 416 -9.25 13.22 -14.77
C ASN A 416 -10.04 14.52 -15.03
N ALA A 417 -10.53 15.13 -13.95
CA ALA A 417 -11.33 16.34 -13.98
C ALA A 417 -10.66 17.49 -13.22
N THR A 418 -11.13 18.71 -13.47
CA THR A 418 -10.82 19.91 -12.68
C THR A 418 -12.11 20.48 -12.11
N ARG A 419 -12.08 21.00 -10.87
CA ARG A 419 -13.21 21.75 -10.30
C ARG A 419 -13.29 23.14 -10.96
N GLU A 420 -14.47 23.54 -11.42
CA GLU A 420 -14.64 24.91 -11.93
C GLU A 420 -14.51 25.94 -10.79
N PRO A 421 -13.82 27.07 -11.00
CA PRO A 421 -13.68 28.12 -9.99
C PRO A 421 -14.99 28.85 -9.62
N ALA A 422 -16.08 28.65 -10.37
CA ALA A 422 -17.28 29.48 -10.32
C ALA A 422 -18.54 28.69 -9.93
N GLY A 423 -18.72 28.44 -8.63
CA GLY A 423 -20.05 28.29 -7.99
C GLY A 423 -20.93 27.10 -8.38
N ARG A 424 -20.47 26.18 -9.24
CA ARG A 424 -21.12 24.89 -9.49
C ARG A 424 -20.23 23.77 -8.97
N ASN A 425 -20.75 22.93 -8.08
CA ASN A 425 -20.06 21.73 -7.54
C ASN A 425 -19.90 20.61 -8.62
N GLU A 426 -19.78 20.95 -9.90
CA GLU A 426 -19.66 19.97 -10.99
C GLU A 426 -18.18 19.82 -11.40
N LEU A 427 -17.70 18.56 -11.48
CA LEU A 427 -16.40 18.24 -12.05
C LEU A 427 -16.46 18.33 -13.59
N VAL A 428 -15.66 19.20 -14.19
CA VAL A 428 -15.51 19.32 -15.65
C VAL A 428 -14.21 18.60 -16.08
N ALA A 429 -14.21 17.95 -17.25
CA ALA A 429 -13.01 17.28 -17.77
C ALA A 429 -11.81 18.23 -17.76
N GLY A 430 -10.65 17.75 -17.31
CA GLY A 430 -9.46 18.59 -17.11
C GLY A 430 -8.97 19.23 -18.41
N SER A 431 -8.48 20.48 -18.34
CA SER A 431 -8.08 21.30 -19.50
C SER A 431 -6.88 20.79 -20.32
N SER A 432 -6.27 19.65 -19.97
CA SER A 432 -5.16 19.06 -20.72
C SER A 432 -5.63 17.84 -21.52
N THR A 433 -5.96 18.04 -22.80
CA THR A 433 -6.03 17.02 -23.87
C THR A 433 -7.03 15.86 -23.75
N ALA A 434 -7.69 15.64 -22.62
CA ALA A 434 -8.63 14.54 -22.45
C ALA A 434 -10.07 15.00 -22.70
N GLU A 435 -10.64 14.62 -23.85
CA GLU A 435 -12.04 14.91 -24.21
C GLU A 435 -13.06 14.16 -23.33
N ARG A 436 -12.64 13.22 -22.47
CA ARG A 436 -13.54 12.32 -21.72
C ARG A 436 -13.07 12.04 -20.29
N LYS A 437 -14.02 12.00 -19.34
CA LYS A 437 -13.79 11.55 -17.96
C LYS A 437 -13.35 10.08 -17.91
N ARG A 438 -12.35 9.79 -17.09
CA ARG A 438 -11.87 8.42 -16.82
C ARG A 438 -12.96 7.65 -16.08
N ARG A 439 -13.22 6.40 -16.47
CA ARG A 439 -14.13 5.51 -15.72
C ARG A 439 -13.42 4.97 -14.49
N VAL A 440 -14.02 5.08 -13.31
CA VAL A 440 -13.36 4.67 -12.06
C VAL A 440 -14.26 3.74 -11.24
N ALA A 441 -13.72 2.60 -10.81
CA ALA A 441 -14.29 1.79 -9.74
C ALA A 441 -13.38 1.81 -8.51
N VAL A 442 -13.98 2.02 -7.34
CA VAL A 442 -13.32 1.87 -6.04
C VAL A 442 -14.01 0.72 -5.30
N VAL A 443 -13.22 -0.30 -4.98
CA VAL A 443 -13.65 -1.50 -4.25
C VAL A 443 -13.19 -1.36 -2.81
N LEU A 444 -14.13 -1.50 -1.87
CA LEU A 444 -13.88 -1.34 -0.43
C LEU A 444 -14.36 -2.57 0.34
N ALA A 445 -13.46 -3.17 1.12
CA ALA A 445 -13.77 -4.15 2.16
C ALA A 445 -14.42 -3.47 3.37
N GLU A 446 -15.55 -3.99 3.87
CA GLU A 446 -16.31 -3.35 4.96
C GLU A 446 -15.50 -3.14 6.24
N TYR A 447 -14.77 -4.17 6.68
CA TYR A 447 -14.06 -4.20 7.94
C TYR A 447 -12.55 -4.00 7.78
N ASP A 448 -12.15 -3.26 6.75
CA ASP A 448 -10.75 -2.96 6.45
C ASP A 448 -10.00 -2.47 7.70
N LEU A 449 -9.03 -3.26 8.15
CA LEU A 449 -8.28 -2.95 9.36
C LEU A 449 -7.30 -1.78 9.19
N ILE A 450 -7.05 -1.30 7.97
CA ILE A 450 -6.08 -0.25 7.62
C ILE A 450 -6.82 1.06 7.31
N VAL A 451 -7.77 1.01 6.37
CA VAL A 451 -8.45 2.17 5.79
C VAL A 451 -9.78 2.44 6.48
N ASP A 452 -10.10 3.72 6.69
CA ASP A 452 -11.45 4.13 7.10
C ASP A 452 -12.39 4.12 5.89
N THR A 453 -12.93 2.95 5.57
CA THR A 453 -13.69 2.72 4.34
C THR A 453 -15.01 3.49 4.31
N LEU A 454 -15.61 3.78 5.47
CA LEU A 454 -16.78 4.64 5.56
C LEU A 454 -16.45 6.07 5.21
N SER A 455 -15.38 6.63 5.78
CA SER A 455 -14.93 7.99 5.45
C SER A 455 -14.56 8.12 3.98
N VAL A 456 -13.87 7.11 3.41
CA VAL A 456 -13.55 7.06 1.97
C VAL A 456 -14.82 7.01 1.13
N ALA A 457 -15.78 6.14 1.48
CA ALA A 457 -17.02 6.01 0.72
C ALA A 457 -17.86 7.28 0.75
N GLN A 458 -17.97 7.95 1.91
CA GLN A 458 -18.67 9.24 2.06
C GLN A 458 -18.03 10.33 1.20
N TYR A 459 -16.70 10.49 1.30
CA TYR A 459 -15.95 11.45 0.51
C TYR A 459 -16.14 11.26 -1.00
N LEU A 460 -16.14 10.01 -1.46
CA LEU A 460 -16.35 9.71 -2.87
C LEU A 460 -17.82 9.87 -3.30
N ALA A 461 -18.79 9.56 -2.42
CA ALA A 461 -20.21 9.76 -2.69
C ALA A 461 -20.57 11.23 -2.92
N GLY A 462 -19.85 12.15 -2.26
CA GLY A 462 -20.11 13.59 -2.38
C GLY A 462 -21.13 14.11 -1.36
N ASP A 463 -21.36 13.37 -0.29
CA ASP A 463 -22.17 13.88 0.83
C ASP A 463 -21.33 14.92 1.60
N ASP A 464 -21.61 16.20 1.38
CA ASP A 464 -20.99 17.32 2.13
C ASP A 464 -21.25 17.25 3.64
N GLU A 465 -22.23 16.45 4.04
CA GLU A 465 -22.54 16.14 5.43
C GLU A 465 -22.07 14.69 5.70
N TRP A 466 -20.98 14.51 6.45
CA TRP A 466 -20.39 13.22 6.88
C TRP A 466 -21.38 12.34 7.68
N ARG A 467 -22.49 11.92 7.07
CA ARG A 467 -23.71 11.40 7.73
C ARG A 467 -23.98 9.91 7.51
N LEU A 468 -23.22 9.21 6.67
CA LEU A 468 -23.50 7.80 6.33
C LEU A 468 -22.95 6.83 7.39
N THR A 469 -23.80 6.01 7.99
CA THR A 469 -23.35 4.88 8.83
C THR A 469 -23.15 3.63 7.96
N SER A 470 -22.46 2.59 8.46
CA SER A 470 -22.31 1.30 7.74
C SER A 470 -23.66 0.70 7.34
N THR A 471 -24.65 0.84 8.21
CA THR A 471 -26.06 0.48 7.96
C THR A 471 -26.70 1.28 6.83
N THR A 472 -26.26 2.51 6.55
CA THR A 472 -26.77 3.29 5.41
C THR A 472 -26.31 2.71 4.08
N PHE A 473 -25.06 2.22 3.98
CA PHE A 473 -24.59 1.51 2.77
C PHE A 473 -25.24 0.14 2.59
N GLU A 474 -25.52 -0.60 3.66
CA GLU A 474 -26.35 -1.81 3.60
C GLU A 474 -27.79 -1.50 3.16
N HIS A 475 -28.39 -0.41 3.63
CA HIS A 475 -29.76 -0.02 3.24
C HIS A 475 -29.86 0.68 1.87
N ILE A 476 -28.75 1.14 1.28
CA ILE A 476 -28.67 1.58 -0.13
C ILE A 476 -28.82 0.37 -1.09
N SER A 477 -28.88 -0.88 -0.60
CA SER A 477 -29.38 -2.04 -1.35
C SER A 477 -29.92 -3.14 -0.41
N PRO A 478 -31.24 -3.46 -0.34
CA PRO A 478 -32.28 -3.38 -1.39
C PRO A 478 -33.62 -2.81 -0.86
N GLY A 479 -34.09 -1.66 -1.38
CA GLY A 479 -35.50 -1.30 -1.13
C GLY A 479 -35.96 0.13 -1.41
N LYS A 480 -35.10 1.13 -1.53
CA LYS A 480 -35.54 2.50 -1.89
C LYS A 480 -35.02 2.91 -3.26
N ARG A 481 -35.98 3.22 -4.14
CA ARG A 481 -35.80 3.76 -5.49
C ARG A 481 -34.99 5.05 -5.43
N THR A 482 -33.71 4.99 -5.77
CA THR A 482 -32.96 6.12 -6.33
C THR A 482 -32.18 5.64 -7.55
N SER A 483 -32.02 6.52 -8.53
CA SER A 483 -31.52 6.29 -9.90
C SER A 483 -30.05 5.88 -10.03
N HIS A 484 -29.38 5.44 -8.96
CA HIS A 484 -27.90 5.39 -8.85
C HIS A 484 -27.30 3.97 -8.75
N ARG A 485 -27.98 2.94 -9.26
CA ARG A 485 -27.46 1.56 -9.21
C ARG A 485 -26.49 1.31 -10.37
N SER A 486 -25.26 0.93 -10.06
CA SER A 486 -24.27 0.61 -11.08
C SER A 486 -24.50 -0.79 -11.69
N PRO A 487 -24.02 -1.04 -12.93
CA PRO A 487 -24.12 -2.36 -13.56
C PRO A 487 -23.46 -3.51 -12.79
N SER A 488 -22.47 -3.25 -11.92
CA SER A 488 -21.86 -4.28 -11.05
C SER A 488 -22.47 -4.36 -9.65
N GLY A 489 -23.65 -3.77 -9.45
CA GLY A 489 -24.36 -3.79 -8.17
C GLY A 489 -23.69 -2.95 -7.09
N GLY A 490 -22.97 -1.91 -7.50
CA GLY A 490 -22.43 -0.87 -6.64
C GLY A 490 -23.26 0.42 -6.69
N TYR A 491 -22.76 1.45 -6.03
CA TYR A 491 -23.31 2.80 -6.03
C TYR A 491 -22.53 3.67 -7.02
N LEU A 492 -23.21 4.28 -7.99
CA LEU A 492 -22.57 5.21 -8.93
C LEU A 492 -22.75 6.65 -8.41
N THR A 493 -21.64 7.31 -8.10
CA THR A 493 -21.62 8.70 -7.62
C THR A 493 -21.93 9.67 -8.75
N GLU A 494 -22.32 10.90 -8.41
CA GLU A 494 -22.60 11.96 -9.40
C GLU A 494 -21.37 12.28 -10.28
N ASP A 495 -20.18 12.10 -9.71
CA ASP A 495 -18.91 12.29 -10.42
C ASP A 495 -18.52 11.13 -11.33
N GLY A 496 -19.33 10.07 -11.40
CA GLY A 496 -19.11 8.91 -12.25
C GLY A 496 -18.13 7.89 -11.65
N ILE A 497 -17.89 7.94 -10.34
CA ILE A 497 -17.10 6.93 -9.63
C ILE A 497 -18.05 5.82 -9.17
N GLU A 498 -17.70 4.58 -9.43
CA GLU A 498 -18.46 3.43 -8.97
C GLU A 498 -17.89 2.87 -7.67
N LEU A 499 -18.66 2.93 -6.60
CA LEU A 499 -18.32 2.37 -5.30
C LEU A 499 -18.86 0.95 -5.16
N LEU A 500 -17.96 0.00 -4.92
CA LEU A 500 -18.28 -1.41 -4.73
C LEU A 500 -17.95 -1.83 -3.31
N TRP A 501 -19.00 -2.09 -2.53
CA TRP A 501 -18.90 -2.55 -1.15
C TRP A 501 -18.85 -4.08 -1.07
N PHE A 502 -17.91 -4.61 -0.29
CA PHE A 502 -17.75 -6.04 -0.03
C PHE A 502 -17.97 -6.34 1.47
N PRO A 503 -19.18 -6.78 1.85
CA PRO A 503 -19.54 -6.94 3.25
C PRO A 503 -18.80 -8.11 3.91
N GLY A 504 -18.52 -7.98 5.21
CA GLY A 504 -17.87 -9.02 6.00
C GLY A 504 -16.39 -9.24 5.70
N LEU A 505 -15.82 -8.54 4.72
CA LEU A 505 -14.41 -8.71 4.33
C LEU A 505 -13.53 -7.69 5.04
N ASP A 506 -12.32 -8.14 5.39
CA ASP A 506 -11.19 -7.30 5.78
C ASP A 506 -10.35 -6.94 4.54
N HIS A 507 -9.39 -6.04 4.71
CA HIS A 507 -8.45 -5.58 3.68
C HIS A 507 -7.88 -6.76 2.89
N ALA A 508 -7.85 -6.69 1.57
CA ALA A 508 -7.35 -7.73 0.66
C ALA A 508 -8.13 -9.07 0.64
N GLN A 509 -9.08 -9.31 1.55
CA GLN A 509 -9.82 -10.59 1.59
C GLN A 509 -10.71 -10.83 0.38
N VAL A 510 -10.98 -9.77 -0.41
CA VAL A 510 -11.64 -9.87 -1.71
C VAL A 510 -10.95 -10.85 -2.66
N PHE A 511 -9.63 -11.07 -2.51
CA PHE A 511 -8.88 -12.02 -3.32
C PHE A 511 -8.97 -13.47 -2.81
N ASP A 512 -9.27 -13.69 -1.52
CA ASP A 512 -9.25 -15.01 -0.90
C ASP A 512 -10.52 -15.83 -1.23
N VAL A 513 -11.68 -15.20 -1.09
CA VAL A 513 -13.00 -15.84 -1.28
C VAL A 513 -13.32 -15.94 -2.77
N LYS A 514 -13.70 -17.15 -3.24
CA LYS A 514 -13.91 -17.42 -4.67
C LYS A 514 -15.01 -16.53 -5.27
N GLU A 515 -16.12 -16.38 -4.56
CA GLU A 515 -17.27 -15.57 -4.98
C GLU A 515 -16.90 -14.11 -5.10
N SER A 516 -16.22 -13.56 -4.09
CA SER A 516 -15.73 -12.18 -4.06
C SER A 516 -14.72 -11.92 -5.19
N ARG A 517 -13.77 -12.84 -5.37
CA ARG A 517 -12.77 -12.77 -6.44
C ARG A 517 -13.41 -12.83 -7.82
N GLN A 518 -14.43 -13.69 -8.02
CA GLN A 518 -15.17 -13.75 -9.28
C GLN A 518 -15.93 -12.46 -9.55
N ARG A 519 -16.57 -11.87 -8.53
CA ARG A 519 -17.22 -10.56 -8.64
C ARG A 519 -16.21 -9.49 -9.06
N LEU A 520 -15.02 -9.48 -8.45
CA LEU A 520 -13.94 -8.55 -8.80
C LEU A 520 -13.43 -8.75 -10.24
N CYS A 521 -13.26 -10.00 -10.70
CA CYS A 521 -12.92 -10.29 -12.10
C CYS A 521 -13.98 -9.73 -13.05
N ASN A 522 -15.27 -9.90 -12.76
CA ASN A 522 -16.35 -9.41 -13.60
C ASN A 522 -16.35 -7.87 -13.67
N VAL A 523 -16.08 -7.19 -12.55
CA VAL A 523 -15.91 -5.73 -12.51
C VAL A 523 -14.77 -5.33 -13.44
N LEU A 524 -13.58 -5.89 -13.25
CA LEU A 524 -12.42 -5.53 -14.06
C LEU A 524 -12.64 -5.81 -15.55
N GLN A 525 -13.28 -6.93 -15.91
CA GLN A 525 -13.64 -7.25 -17.30
C GLN A 525 -14.53 -6.18 -17.94
N ARG A 526 -15.54 -5.65 -17.21
CA ARG A 526 -16.40 -4.57 -17.71
C ARG A 526 -15.63 -3.27 -17.92
N TYR A 527 -14.70 -2.95 -17.01
CA TYR A 527 -13.87 -1.75 -17.15
C TYR A 527 -12.85 -1.86 -18.29
N CYS A 528 -12.62 -3.07 -18.82
CA CYS A 528 -11.84 -3.29 -20.03
C CYS A 528 -12.63 -3.03 -21.31
N ASP A 529 -13.96 -3.03 -21.31
CA ASP A 529 -14.75 -2.82 -22.54
C ASP A 529 -14.57 -1.38 -23.05
N LYS A 530 -14.27 -1.20 -24.34
CA LYS A 530 -14.02 0.13 -24.97
C LYS A 530 -15.28 0.98 -25.12
#